data_AF-T1DEN5-F1
#
_entry.id   AF-T1DEN5-F1
#
_cell.length_a   1.000
_cell.length_b   1.000
_cell.length_c   1.000
_cell.angle_alpha   90.00
_cell.angle_beta   90.00
_cell.angle_gamma   90.00
#
_symmetry.space_group_name_H-M   'P 1'
#
loop_
_entity.id
_entity.type
_entity.pdbx_description
1 polymer ?
#
loop_
_entity_poly.entity_id
_entity_poly.type
_entity_poly.pdbx_seq_one_letter_code
_entity_poly.pdbx_strand_id
1 'polypeptide(L)'
;VTLPLEEAAKGEPGVRLVRSQTGYGLSKLHVYFDQGVNAQTAYLMLQARLAHIALPAGATVAVHLMAPNVYPFAEYALVSNRLDSSALMPTFAFHVRPRCSASTASTAWSGRDAAGPR
;
A
#
# COMPACT_ATOMS: atom_id res chain seq x y z
N VAL A 1 -2.68 -9.48 15.83
CA VAL A 1 -3.43 -8.88 14.70
C VAL A 1 -3.49 -9.78 13.48
N THR A 2 -2.37 -10.38 13.06
CA THR A 2 -2.30 -11.13 11.80
C THR A 2 -3.17 -12.40 11.77
N LEU A 3 -3.17 -13.19 12.83
CA LEU A 3 -3.90 -14.47 12.88
C LEU A 3 -5.43 -14.33 12.63
N PRO A 4 -6.18 -13.46 13.36
CA PRO A 4 -7.61 -13.32 13.12
C PRO A 4 -7.93 -12.73 11.73
N LEU A 5 -7.03 -11.90 11.19
CA LEU A 5 -7.14 -11.36 9.83
C LEU A 5 -6.95 -12.46 8.77
N GLU A 6 -6.02 -13.39 9.00
CA GLU A 6 -5.75 -14.51 8.11
C GLU A 6 -6.90 -15.53 8.10
N GLU A 7 -7.44 -15.85 9.27
CA GLU A 7 -8.60 -16.76 9.39
C GLU A 7 -9.84 -16.17 8.70
N ALA A 8 -10.11 -14.88 8.92
CA ALA A 8 -11.22 -14.21 8.26
C ALA A 8 -11.06 -14.17 6.73
N ALA A 9 -9.84 -13.93 6.23
CA ALA A 9 -9.54 -13.94 4.80
C ALA A 9 -9.67 -15.35 4.19
N LYS A 10 -9.23 -16.40 4.89
CA LYS A 10 -9.37 -17.80 4.44
C LYS A 10 -10.82 -18.26 4.37
N GLY A 11 -11.71 -17.68 5.18
CA GLY A 11 -13.14 -17.99 5.18
C GLY A 11 -13.93 -17.38 4.02
N GLU A 12 -13.29 -16.59 3.14
CA GLU A 12 -13.95 -15.95 2.01
C GLU A 12 -14.10 -16.90 0.80
N PRO A 13 -15.28 -16.95 0.16
CA PRO A 13 -15.48 -17.82 -1.01
C PRO A 13 -14.52 -17.50 -2.16
N GLY A 14 -13.94 -18.54 -2.75
CA GLY A 14 -13.04 -18.41 -3.90
C GLY A 14 -11.62 -17.97 -3.54
N VAL A 15 -11.24 -17.95 -2.27
CA VAL A 15 -9.84 -17.76 -1.85
C VAL A 15 -9.05 -19.06 -2.04
N ARG A 16 -8.00 -18.99 -2.85
CA ARG A 16 -7.10 -20.10 -3.15
C ARG A 16 -5.88 -20.13 -2.23
N LEU A 17 -5.33 -18.96 -1.91
CA LEU A 17 -4.11 -18.85 -1.11
C LEU A 17 -4.10 -17.54 -0.33
N VAL A 18 -3.74 -17.60 0.95
CA VAL A 18 -3.46 -16.41 1.76
C VAL A 18 -2.00 -16.46 2.19
N ARG A 19 -1.25 -15.38 1.94
CA ARG A 19 0.12 -15.20 2.43
C ARG A 19 0.17 -13.98 3.33
N SER A 20 0.68 -14.16 4.54
CA SER A 20 0.88 -13.09 5.51
C SER A 20 2.37 -12.72 5.62
N GLN A 21 2.65 -11.43 5.79
CA GLN A 21 3.97 -10.89 6.09
C GLN A 21 3.84 -9.94 7.27
N THR A 22 4.43 -10.29 8.40
CA THR A 22 4.38 -9.48 9.62
C THR A 22 5.76 -8.91 9.91
N GLY A 23 5.81 -7.60 10.12
CA GLY A 23 7.00 -6.88 10.59
C GLY A 23 6.68 -6.03 11.81
N TYR A 24 7.60 -5.15 12.18
CA TYR A 24 7.44 -4.25 13.33
C TYR A 24 6.32 -3.23 13.06
N GLY A 25 5.19 -3.38 13.77
CA GLY A 25 4.05 -2.46 13.70
C GLY A 25 3.21 -2.55 12.42
N LEU A 26 3.51 -3.49 11.51
CA LEU A 26 2.80 -3.63 10.24
C LEU A 26 2.59 -5.11 9.87
N SER A 27 1.39 -5.43 9.40
CA SER A 27 1.04 -6.75 8.88
C SER A 27 0.44 -6.60 7.49
N LYS A 28 1.05 -7.23 6.49
CA LYS A 28 0.53 -7.29 5.12
C LYS A 28 -0.08 -8.66 4.86
N LEU A 29 -1.22 -8.69 4.19
CA LEU A 29 -1.87 -9.91 3.75
C LEU A 29 -2.05 -9.87 2.22
N HIS A 30 -1.60 -10.91 1.55
CA HIS A 30 -1.83 -11.16 0.14
C HIS A 30 -2.85 -12.29 0.00
N VAL A 31 -4.03 -11.96 -0.51
CA VAL A 31 -5.11 -12.92 -0.75
C VAL A 31 -5.21 -13.17 -2.25
N TYR A 32 -5.05 -14.42 -2.64
CA TYR A 32 -5.16 -14.88 -4.02
C TYR A 32 -6.47 -15.62 -4.19
N PHE A 33 -7.26 -15.20 -5.18
CA PHE A 33 -8.52 -15.83 -5.54
C PHE A 33 -8.33 -16.84 -6.67
N ASP A 34 -9.30 -17.74 -6.83
CA ASP A 34 -9.39 -18.67 -7.96
C ASP A 34 -9.65 -17.94 -9.29
N GLN A 35 -9.29 -18.60 -10.38
CA GLN A 35 -9.54 -18.08 -11.72
C GLN A 35 -11.05 -18.06 -12.00
N GLY A 36 -11.57 -16.92 -12.45
CA GLY A 36 -12.99 -16.72 -12.74
C GLY A 36 -13.78 -15.96 -11.67
N VAL A 37 -13.18 -15.68 -10.51
CA VAL A 37 -13.80 -14.82 -9.49
C VAL A 37 -13.75 -13.35 -9.93
N ASN A 38 -14.88 -12.64 -9.82
CA ASN A 38 -14.90 -11.19 -10.04
C ASN A 38 -14.12 -10.48 -8.93
N ALA A 39 -12.98 -9.88 -9.30
CA ALA A 39 -12.07 -9.25 -8.35
C ALA A 39 -12.70 -8.08 -7.58
N GLN A 40 -13.63 -7.32 -8.18
CA GLN A 40 -14.33 -6.22 -7.50
C GLN A 40 -15.29 -6.76 -6.45
N THR A 41 -16.07 -7.79 -6.77
CA THR A 41 -16.98 -8.43 -5.82
C THR A 41 -16.19 -9.05 -4.67
N ALA A 42 -15.14 -9.82 -4.97
CA ALA A 42 -14.27 -10.41 -3.97
C ALA A 42 -13.62 -9.36 -3.04
N TYR A 43 -13.19 -8.24 -3.61
CA TYR A 43 -12.67 -7.11 -2.85
C TYR A 43 -13.72 -6.52 -1.89
N LEU A 44 -14.94 -6.27 -2.37
CA LEU A 44 -16.01 -5.70 -1.53
C LEU A 44 -16.43 -6.65 -0.40
N MET A 45 -16.54 -7.95 -0.68
CA MET A 45 -16.90 -8.92 0.34
C MET A 45 -15.80 -9.10 1.38
N LEU A 46 -14.53 -9.17 0.94
CA LEU A 46 -13.38 -9.18 1.85
C LEU A 46 -13.32 -7.90 2.70
N GLN A 47 -13.54 -6.73 2.10
CA GLN A 47 -13.57 -5.45 2.82
C GLN A 47 -14.66 -5.42 3.88
N ALA A 48 -15.88 -5.85 3.55
CA ALA A 48 -16.99 -5.92 4.49
C ALA A 48 -16.69 -6.87 5.65
N ARG A 49 -16.10 -8.04 5.36
CA ARG A 49 -15.75 -9.05 6.37
C ARG A 49 -14.67 -8.57 7.32
N LEU A 50 -13.61 -7.95 6.78
CA LEU A 50 -12.51 -7.43 7.58
C LEU A 50 -12.94 -6.25 8.46
N ALA A 51 -13.96 -5.48 8.04
CA ALA A 51 -14.52 -4.38 8.82
C ALA A 51 -15.20 -4.84 10.12
N HIS A 52 -15.62 -6.11 10.21
CA HIS A 52 -16.29 -6.67 11.39
C HIS A 52 -15.33 -7.30 12.42
N ILE A 53 -14.03 -7.38 12.13
CA ILE A 53 -13.06 -8.00 13.03
C ILE A 53 -12.66 -7.00 14.12
N ALA A 54 -12.66 -7.45 15.38
CA ALA A 54 -12.16 -6.66 16.49
C ALA A 54 -10.65 -6.44 16.35
N LEU A 55 -10.26 -5.20 16.05
CA LEU A 55 -8.87 -4.76 16.00
C LEU A 55 -8.46 -4.17 17.36
N PRO A 56 -7.19 -4.35 17.79
CA PRO A 56 -6.70 -3.67 18.98
C PRO A 56 -6.74 -2.16 18.79
N ALA A 57 -6.90 -1.43 19.91
CA ALA A 57 -6.99 0.02 19.89
C ALA A 57 -5.81 0.65 19.13
N GLY A 58 -6.11 1.50 18.15
CA GLY A 58 -5.13 2.18 17.30
C GLY A 58 -4.69 1.42 16.04
N ALA A 59 -5.14 0.17 15.83
CA ALA A 59 -4.89 -0.55 14.59
C ALA A 59 -5.97 -0.25 13.55
N THR A 60 -5.55 0.12 12.34
CA THR A 60 -6.43 0.29 11.18
C THR A 60 -6.12 -0.76 10.12
N VAL A 61 -7.14 -1.16 9.36
CA VAL A 61 -7.00 -2.08 8.23
C VAL A 61 -7.43 -1.35 6.97
N ALA A 62 -6.60 -1.43 5.95
CA ALA A 62 -6.93 -0.98 4.61
C ALA A 62 -6.81 -2.18 3.66
N VAL A 63 -7.82 -2.35 2.81
CA VAL A 63 -7.85 -3.36 1.77
C VAL A 63 -7.59 -2.65 0.45
N HIS A 64 -6.73 -3.24 -0.38
CA HIS A 64 -6.43 -2.70 -1.70
C HIS A 64 -6.68 -3.76 -2.77
N LEU A 65 -7.48 -3.41 -3.76
CA LEU A 65 -7.64 -4.22 -4.95
C LEU A 65 -6.34 -4.18 -5.76
N MET A 66 -5.71 -5.33 -5.95
CA MET A 66 -4.52 -5.47 -6.79
C MET A 66 -4.94 -5.46 -8.27
N ALA A 67 -5.12 -4.26 -8.82
CA ALA A 67 -5.33 -4.05 -10.24
C ALA A 67 -3.97 -3.99 -10.97
N PRO A 68 -3.89 -4.31 -12.26
CA PRO A 68 -2.65 -4.25 -13.03
C PRO A 68 -2.01 -2.85 -13.10
N ASN A 69 -2.75 -1.79 -12.73
CA ASN A 69 -2.23 -0.42 -12.63
C ASN A 69 -1.56 -0.08 -11.29
N VAL A 70 -1.43 -1.04 -10.37
CA VAL A 70 -0.88 -0.79 -9.03
C VAL A 70 0.64 -0.57 -9.08
N TYR A 71 1.32 -1.03 -10.14
CA TYR A 71 2.72 -0.72 -10.35
C TYR A 71 2.88 0.69 -10.95
N PRO A 72 3.84 1.48 -10.45
CA PRO A 72 4.06 2.83 -10.95
C PRO A 72 4.51 2.76 -12.42
N PHE A 73 3.84 3.53 -13.28
CA PHE A 73 4.24 3.68 -14.68
C PHE A 73 5.52 4.50 -14.82
N ALA A 74 5.73 5.46 -13.92
CA ALA A 74 6.91 6.31 -13.86
C ALA A 74 7.26 6.62 -12.41
N GLU A 75 8.53 6.47 -12.07
CA GLU A 75 9.09 6.87 -10.78
C GLU A 75 10.03 8.05 -11.01
N TYR A 76 9.88 9.11 -10.21
CA TYR A 76 10.72 10.31 -10.29
C TYR A 76 11.45 10.52 -8.97
N ALA A 77 12.75 10.79 -9.06
CA ALA A 77 13.58 11.15 -7.91
C ALA A 77 13.96 12.64 -7.99
N LEU A 78 13.67 13.40 -6.94
CA LEU A 78 14.17 14.77 -6.81
C LEU A 78 15.56 14.71 -6.18
N VAL A 79 16.59 15.09 -6.94
CA VAL A 79 17.98 15.11 -6.50
C VAL A 79 18.54 16.53 -6.62
N SER A 80 19.38 16.93 -5.68
CA SER A 80 20.06 18.22 -5.69
C SER A 80 21.50 18.05 -5.20
N ASN A 81 22.44 18.71 -5.87
CA ASN A 81 23.84 18.73 -5.46
C ASN A 81 24.14 19.80 -4.39
N ARG A 82 23.13 20.61 -4.02
CA ARG A 82 23.28 21.72 -3.06
C ARG A 82 22.36 21.61 -1.85
N LEU A 83 21.33 20.77 -1.92
CA LEU A 83 20.32 20.65 -0.87
C LEU A 83 20.26 19.21 -0.42
N ASP A 84 20.20 19.04 0.90
CA ASP A 84 19.97 17.76 1.56
C ASP A 84 18.52 17.29 1.34
N SER A 85 18.30 15.98 1.41
CA SER A 85 17.00 15.32 1.24
C SER A 85 15.93 15.91 2.17
N SER A 86 16.32 16.22 3.41
CA SER A 86 15.46 16.83 4.44
C SER A 86 15.00 18.25 4.06
N ALA A 87 15.90 19.07 3.52
CA ALA A 87 15.62 20.45 3.10
C ALA A 87 14.75 20.51 1.83
N LEU A 88 14.76 19.44 1.03
CA LEU A 88 14.01 19.31 -0.21
C LEU A 88 12.59 18.74 0.00
N MET A 89 12.36 18.05 1.12
CA MET A 89 11.06 17.54 1.55
C MET A 89 9.92 18.57 1.49
N PRO A 90 10.04 19.81 2.02
CA PRO A 90 8.95 20.79 1.94
C PRO A 90 8.59 21.16 0.50
N THR A 91 9.57 21.28 -0.39
CA THR A 91 9.31 21.56 -1.82
C THR A 91 8.57 20.40 -2.49
N PHE A 92 9.00 19.16 -2.20
CA PHE A 92 8.31 17.97 -2.69
C PHE A 92 6.86 17.91 -2.18
N ALA A 93 6.65 18.12 -0.87
CA ALA A 93 5.36 17.98 -0.21
C ALA A 93 4.34 19.04 -0.66
N PHE A 94 4.75 20.29 -0.85
CA PHE A 94 3.83 21.41 -1.11
C PHE A 94 3.77 21.87 -2.57
N HIS A 95 4.76 21.55 -3.40
CA HIS A 95 4.76 21.97 -4.81
C HIS A 95 4.65 20.81 -5.79
N VAL A 96 5.39 19.71 -5.57
CA VAL A 96 5.43 18.60 -6.52
C VAL A 96 4.23 17.68 -6.33
N ARG A 97 4.04 17.17 -5.12
CA ARG A 97 2.97 16.22 -4.78
C ARG A 97 1.56 16.73 -5.14
N PRO A 98 1.12 17.94 -4.76
CA PRO A 98 -0.24 18.41 -5.08
C PRO A 98 -0.48 18.64 -6.58
N ARG A 99 0.56 18.97 -7.35
CA ARG A 99 0.47 19.11 -8.81
C ARG A 99 0.34 17.75 -9.49
N CYS A 100 1.05 16.73 -8.99
CA CYS A 100 0.98 15.38 -9.52
C CYS A 100 -0.30 14.63 -9.09
N SER A 101 -0.88 14.92 -7.92
CA SER A 101 -2.14 14.29 -7.49
C SER A 101 -3.38 14.85 -8.20
N ALA A 102 -3.26 15.98 -8.89
CA ALA A 102 -4.33 16.54 -9.71
C ALA A 102 -4.52 15.74 -11.00
N SER A 103 -3.46 15.13 -11.54
CA SER A 103 -3.58 14.01 -12.47
C SER A 103 -3.68 12.72 -11.65
N THR A 104 -4.39 11.71 -12.15
CA THR A 104 -4.79 10.49 -11.41
C THR A 104 -3.64 9.56 -10.96
N ALA A 105 -2.39 10.05 -10.83
CA ALA A 105 -1.20 9.26 -10.51
C ALA A 105 -0.87 9.27 -9.00
N SER A 106 -0.60 8.08 -8.45
CA SER A 106 -0.09 7.92 -7.08
C SER A 106 1.38 8.36 -7.01
N THR A 107 1.72 9.22 -6.05
CA THR A 107 3.09 9.73 -5.84
C THR A 107 3.58 9.36 -4.44
N ALA A 108 4.70 8.66 -4.33
CA ALA A 108 5.33 8.26 -3.07
C ALA A 108 6.76 8.82 -2.96
N TRP A 109 7.19 9.17 -1.75
CA TRP A 109 8.55 9.64 -1.47
C TRP A 109 9.33 8.59 -0.70
N SER A 110 10.56 8.34 -1.13
CA SER A 110 11.53 7.52 -0.41
C SER A 110 12.81 8.34 -0.25
N GLY A 111 13.11 8.75 0.98
CA GLY A 111 14.35 9.45 1.30
C GLY A 111 15.52 8.50 1.15
N ARG A 112 16.37 8.74 0.15
CA ARG A 112 17.74 8.22 0.11
C ARG A 112 18.66 9.43 0.04
N ASP A 113 19.51 9.57 1.05
CA ASP A 113 20.57 10.56 1.01
C ASP A 113 21.55 10.14 -0.08
N ALA A 114 21.76 11.04 -1.06
CA ALA A 114 22.77 10.84 -2.08
C ALA A 114 24.13 10.82 -1.38
N ALA A 115 24.70 9.63 -1.20
CA ALA A 115 26.11 9.49 -0.84
C ALA A 115 26.92 10.26 -1.89
N GLY A 116 27.53 11.36 -1.46
CA GLY A 116 28.25 12.29 -2.33
C GLY A 116 29.41 11.61 -3.09
N PRO A 117 29.83 12.17 -4.24
CA PRO A 117 31.00 11.67 -4.95
C PRO A 117 32.25 11.90 -4.09
N ARG A 118 33.07 10.85 -3.97
CA ARG A 118 34.47 10.96 -3.52
C ARG A 118 35.30 11.68 -4.58
#